data_AF-A0A7V2N2N6-F1
#
_entry.id   AF-A0A7V2N2N6-F1
#
_cell.length_a   1.000
_cell.length_b   1.000
_cell.length_c   1.000
_cell.angle_alpha   90.00
_cell.angle_beta   90.00
_cell.angle_gamma   90.00
#
_symmetry.space_group_name_H-M   'P 1'
#
loop_
_entity.id
_entity.type
_entity.pdbx_description
1 polymer ?
#
loop_
_entity_poly.entity_id
_entity_poly.type
_entity_poly.pdbx_seq_one_letter_code
_entity_poly.pdbx_strand_id
1 'polypeptide(L)'
;MEMTWLMRFRILGVIAVGVLLVGWLGEPLVRPVDPQGAITLYGGAIRVTDAAACLVLAAAAGAAAFFVAWPYGWYIAPLAAPAGLCFWTLRSGTMLNLMLYRPTVAERQEVYAALSWEGLFWLLVVAAGFAGAAAARALVRQTPPPIPGQKEARRNKGSIVNGIGALLVSVVIGQVGIGLLAQDVRLFDAQIGSVVGQPGAGQIAFASFASFAVAAFIAKRFFNTHFGVPVVASSVVVYVGIVLFASKPDILQYMVDTYAPAFFPRSACAVLPLQMVAWSVPGAMAGYWMAIQMEYHRQQK
;
A
#
# COMPACT_ATOMS: atom_id res chain seq x y z
N MET A 1 -11.47 -12.77 17.79
CA MET A 1 -10.15 -12.73 18.44
C MET A 1 -10.19 -11.63 19.47
N GLU A 2 -10.27 -11.99 20.75
CA GLU A 2 -10.30 -10.98 21.81
C GLU A 2 -8.97 -10.22 21.83
N MET A 3 -9.02 -8.89 21.85
CA MET A 3 -7.83 -8.03 21.88
C MET A 3 -7.21 -7.99 23.28
N THR A 4 -6.67 -9.13 23.69
CA THR A 4 -5.92 -9.26 24.95
C THR A 4 -4.63 -8.46 24.89
N TRP A 5 -4.10 -8.08 26.06
CA TRP A 5 -2.81 -7.37 26.15
C TRP A 5 -1.67 -8.13 25.46
N LEU A 6 -1.64 -9.46 25.58
CA LEU A 6 -0.66 -10.31 24.91
C LEU A 6 -0.73 -10.18 23.38
N MET A 7 -1.95 -10.11 22.81
CA MET A 7 -2.12 -9.92 21.38
C MET A 7 -1.61 -8.55 20.91
N ARG A 8 -1.84 -7.50 21.70
CA ARG A 8 -1.30 -6.15 21.43
C ARG A 8 0.22 -6.16 21.40
N PHE A 9 0.86 -6.77 22.39
CA PHE A 9 2.33 -6.90 22.42
C PHE A 9 2.87 -7.70 21.23
N ARG A 10 2.18 -8.75 20.78
CA ARG A 10 2.56 -9.49 19.57
C ARG A 10 2.49 -8.63 18.32
N ILE A 11 1.41 -7.85 18.15
CA ILE A 11 1.27 -6.92 17.02
C ILE A 11 2.38 -5.87 17.06
N LEU A 12 2.64 -5.26 18.23
CA LEU A 12 3.73 -4.31 18.39
C LEU A 12 5.10 -4.92 18.11
N GLY A 13 5.33 -6.17 18.54
CA GLY A 13 6.56 -6.91 18.23
C GLY A 13 6.73 -7.15 16.73
N VAL A 14 5.67 -7.52 16.02
CA VAL A 14 5.70 -7.67 14.55
C VAL A 14 6.02 -6.35 13.85
N ILE A 15 5.41 -5.25 14.29
CA ILE A 15 5.68 -3.90 13.77
C ILE A 15 7.15 -3.55 14.02
N ALA A 16 7.65 -3.77 15.24
CA ALA A 16 9.05 -3.49 15.60
C ALA A 16 10.04 -4.28 14.74
N VAL A 17 9.79 -5.57 14.49
CA VAL A 17 10.61 -6.40 13.59
C VAL A 17 10.63 -5.81 12.17
N GLY A 18 9.46 -5.43 11.66
CA GLY A 18 9.33 -4.80 10.35
C GLY A 18 10.10 -3.48 10.23
N VAL A 19 9.92 -2.60 11.20
CA VAL A 19 10.63 -1.32 11.29
C VAL A 19 12.14 -1.52 11.43
N LEU A 20 12.59 -2.52 12.19
CA LEU A 20 14.02 -2.76 12.40
C LEU A 20 14.69 -3.35 11.15
N LEU A 21 14.13 -4.41 10.58
CA LEU A 21 14.76 -5.16 9.47
C LEU A 21 14.54 -4.50 8.12
N VAL A 22 13.30 -4.12 7.80
CA VAL A 22 12.98 -3.48 6.52
C VAL A 22 13.20 -1.98 6.65
N GLY A 23 12.61 -1.35 7.67
CA GLY A 23 12.72 0.10 7.86
C GLY A 23 14.15 0.58 8.05
N TRP A 24 14.79 0.26 9.16
CA TRP A 24 16.08 0.84 9.57
C TRP A 24 17.27 0.18 8.87
N LEU A 25 17.36 -1.16 8.90
CA LEU A 25 18.46 -1.88 8.25
C LEU A 25 18.38 -1.83 6.72
N GLY A 26 17.18 -1.76 6.15
CA GLY A 26 16.99 -1.65 4.70
C GLY A 26 17.07 -0.22 4.17
N GLU A 27 17.00 0.80 5.02
CA GLU A 27 17.06 2.21 4.58
C GLU A 27 18.28 2.55 3.72
N PRO A 28 19.52 2.13 4.06
CA PRO A 28 20.69 2.47 3.24
C PRO A 28 20.62 1.96 1.80
N LEU A 29 19.78 0.96 1.53
CA LEU A 29 19.58 0.35 0.21
C LEU A 29 18.67 1.19 -0.70
N VAL A 30 17.81 2.02 -0.10
CA VAL A 30 16.75 2.76 -0.82
C VAL A 30 16.82 4.26 -0.62
N ARG A 31 17.73 4.74 0.25
CA ARG A 31 17.85 6.14 0.59
C ARG A 31 18.27 6.96 -0.64
N PRO A 32 17.51 8.01 -1.00
CA PRO A 32 17.90 8.90 -2.09
C PRO A 32 19.15 9.70 -1.72
N VAL A 33 19.92 10.07 -2.75
CA VAL A 33 21.12 10.92 -2.61
C VAL A 33 20.77 12.28 -2.03
N ASP A 34 19.66 12.86 -2.49
CA ASP A 34 19.07 14.06 -1.91
C ASP A 34 18.33 13.69 -0.61
N PRO A 35 18.66 14.29 0.55
CA PRO A 35 17.93 14.10 1.79
C PRO A 35 16.42 14.39 1.72
N GLN A 36 15.97 15.22 0.77
CA GLN A 36 14.55 15.51 0.52
C GLN A 36 13.97 14.73 -0.67
N GLY A 37 14.77 13.86 -1.29
CA GLY A 37 14.37 13.06 -2.43
C GLY A 37 13.29 12.05 -2.07
N ALA A 38 12.44 11.72 -3.05
CA ALA A 38 11.50 10.61 -2.91
C ALA A 38 12.24 9.27 -3.01
N ILE A 39 11.82 8.29 -2.22
CA ILE A 39 12.24 6.89 -2.41
C ILE A 39 11.48 6.35 -3.62
N THR A 40 12.19 6.12 -4.73
CA THR A 40 11.64 5.66 -6.01
C THR A 40 12.66 4.82 -6.77
N LEU A 41 12.20 3.93 -7.66
CA LEU A 41 13.05 3.24 -8.61
C LEU A 41 13.47 4.13 -9.78
N TYR A 42 12.76 5.25 -10.00
CA TYR A 42 13.10 6.22 -11.04
C TYR A 42 14.49 6.84 -10.79
N GLY A 43 15.21 7.10 -11.88
CA GLY A 43 16.57 7.67 -11.83
C GLY A 43 17.67 6.68 -11.42
N GLY A 44 17.34 5.39 -11.17
CA GLY A 44 18.32 4.33 -10.94
C GLY A 44 19.03 4.42 -9.58
N ALA A 45 18.49 5.17 -8.62
CA ALA A 45 19.06 5.29 -7.28
C ALA A 45 19.09 3.94 -6.53
N ILE A 46 18.09 3.09 -6.77
CA ILE A 46 18.00 1.74 -6.22
C ILE A 46 18.60 0.78 -7.25
N ARG A 47 19.75 0.18 -6.95
CA ARG A 47 20.38 -0.80 -7.84
C ARG A 47 19.63 -2.12 -7.76
N VAL A 48 19.80 -2.98 -8.76
CA VAL A 48 19.18 -4.32 -8.78
C VAL A 48 19.60 -5.16 -7.57
N THR A 49 20.87 -5.02 -7.12
CA THR A 49 21.38 -5.67 -5.91
C THR A 49 20.67 -5.19 -4.65
N ASP A 50 20.38 -3.90 -4.58
CA ASP A 50 19.76 -3.26 -3.42
C ASP A 50 18.28 -3.63 -3.36
N ALA A 51 17.61 -3.67 -4.51
CA ALA A 51 16.27 -4.18 -4.67
C ALA A 51 16.17 -5.67 -4.24
N ALA A 52 17.12 -6.51 -4.66
CA ALA A 52 17.17 -7.91 -4.25
C ALA A 52 17.40 -8.05 -2.73
N ALA A 53 18.29 -7.26 -2.15
CA ALA A 53 18.53 -7.23 -0.71
C ALA A 53 17.27 -6.78 0.06
N CYS A 54 16.50 -5.82 -0.46
CA CYS A 54 15.22 -5.43 0.13
C CYS A 54 14.22 -6.59 0.17
N LEU A 55 14.13 -7.41 -0.88
CA LEU A 55 13.26 -8.59 -0.89
C LEU A 55 13.71 -9.64 0.15
N VAL A 56 15.02 -9.86 0.29
CA VAL A 56 15.58 -10.76 1.30
C VAL A 56 15.28 -10.25 2.71
N LEU A 57 15.48 -8.96 2.98
CA LEU A 57 15.16 -8.34 4.27
C LEU A 57 13.66 -8.43 4.59
N ALA A 58 12.79 -8.21 3.60
CA ALA A 58 11.36 -8.35 3.77
C ALA A 58 10.97 -9.80 4.12
N ALA A 59 11.51 -10.79 3.40
CA ALA A 59 11.29 -12.20 3.70
C ALA A 59 11.81 -12.57 5.09
N ALA A 60 13.02 -12.12 5.47
CA ALA A 60 13.57 -12.32 6.81
C ALA A 60 12.68 -11.69 7.90
N ALA A 61 12.16 -10.48 7.66
CA ALA A 61 11.23 -9.82 8.57
C ALA A 61 9.92 -10.58 8.74
N GLY A 62 9.35 -11.10 7.66
CA GLY A 62 8.16 -11.96 7.71
C GLY A 62 8.40 -13.25 8.49
N ALA A 63 9.54 -13.91 8.27
CA ALA A 63 9.92 -15.13 8.98
C ALA A 63 10.13 -14.87 10.49
N ALA A 64 10.86 -13.82 10.85
CA ALA A 64 11.08 -13.45 12.24
C ALA A 64 9.77 -13.04 12.94
N ALA A 65 8.94 -12.24 12.27
CA ALA A 65 7.64 -11.80 12.78
C ALA A 65 6.69 -12.97 13.03
N PHE A 66 6.75 -14.03 12.23
CA PHE A 66 5.98 -15.24 12.44
C PHE A 66 6.26 -15.87 13.82
N PHE A 67 7.54 -15.96 14.21
CA PHE A 67 7.92 -16.49 15.52
C PHE A 67 7.56 -15.54 16.67
N VAL A 68 7.74 -14.22 16.48
CA VAL A 68 7.36 -13.22 17.49
C VAL A 68 5.87 -13.25 17.80
N ALA A 69 5.03 -13.46 16.79
CA ALA A 69 3.59 -13.53 16.94
C ALA A 69 3.03 -14.93 17.28
N TRP A 70 3.89 -15.91 17.60
CA TRP A 70 3.46 -17.28 17.92
C TRP A 70 2.38 -17.33 19.01
N PRO A 71 1.28 -18.11 18.86
CA PRO A 71 0.96 -19.03 17.77
C PRO A 71 0.18 -18.40 16.60
N TYR A 72 -0.07 -17.08 16.63
CA TYR A 72 -0.84 -16.35 15.63
C TYR A 72 0.02 -15.74 14.51
N GLY A 73 1.26 -16.21 14.36
CA GLY A 73 2.23 -15.70 13.39
C GLY A 73 1.67 -15.61 11.98
N TRP A 74 0.94 -16.62 11.53
CA TRP A 74 0.33 -16.64 10.20
C TRP A 74 -0.60 -15.44 9.91
N TYR A 75 -1.29 -14.93 10.93
CA TYR A 75 -2.30 -13.89 10.78
C TYR A 75 -1.73 -12.46 10.89
N ILE A 76 -0.66 -12.29 11.67
CA ILE A 76 -0.14 -10.96 12.04
C ILE A 76 1.19 -10.68 11.33
N ALA A 77 2.05 -11.68 11.13
CA ALA A 77 3.35 -11.52 10.47
C ALA A 77 3.32 -10.83 9.10
N PRO A 78 2.26 -10.93 8.27
CA PRO A 78 2.19 -10.18 7.01
C PRO A 78 2.30 -8.66 7.18
N LEU A 79 2.09 -8.14 8.40
CA LEU A 79 2.23 -6.71 8.73
C LEU A 79 3.69 -6.24 8.82
N ALA A 80 4.67 -7.14 8.98
CA ALA A 80 6.07 -6.77 9.22
C ALA A 80 6.66 -5.97 8.06
N ALA A 81 6.66 -6.50 6.84
CA ALA A 81 7.20 -5.80 5.68
C ALA A 81 6.49 -4.44 5.42
N PRO A 82 5.15 -4.36 5.42
CA PRO A 82 4.43 -3.08 5.33
C PRO A 82 4.79 -2.08 6.44
N ALA A 83 5.02 -2.51 7.68
CA ALA A 83 5.42 -1.61 8.76
C ALA A 83 6.79 -0.96 8.47
N GLY A 84 7.74 -1.72 7.92
CA GLY A 84 9.00 -1.18 7.44
C GLY A 84 8.83 -0.22 6.25
N LEU A 85 7.96 -0.54 5.30
CA LEU A 85 7.62 0.38 4.20
C LEU A 85 6.99 1.68 4.73
N CYS A 86 6.09 1.59 5.71
CA CYS A 86 5.48 2.76 6.35
C CYS A 86 6.57 3.65 6.98
N PHE A 87 7.55 3.05 7.66
CA PHE A 87 8.69 3.80 8.17
C PHE A 87 9.47 4.53 7.07
N TRP A 88 9.72 3.89 5.92
CA TRP A 88 10.34 4.56 4.77
C TRP A 88 9.50 5.72 4.24
N THR A 89 8.17 5.61 4.22
CA THR A 89 7.31 6.72 3.76
C THR A 89 7.43 7.97 4.63
N LEU A 90 7.73 7.82 5.92
CA LEU A 90 7.94 8.96 6.84
C LEU A 90 9.27 9.68 6.58
N ARG A 91 10.18 9.04 5.86
CA ARG A 91 11.52 9.55 5.53
C ARG A 91 11.72 9.81 4.04
N SER A 92 10.73 9.48 3.23
CA SER A 92 10.70 9.76 1.79
C SER A 92 10.23 11.19 1.53
N GLY A 93 10.79 11.82 0.51
CA GLY A 93 10.22 12.99 -0.13
C GLY A 93 8.87 12.70 -0.79
N THR A 94 8.31 13.73 -1.43
CA THR A 94 6.96 13.73 -2.02
C THR A 94 7.00 13.71 -3.56
N MET A 95 5.82 13.56 -4.19
CA MET A 95 5.72 13.70 -5.65
C MET A 95 6.15 15.10 -6.10
N LEU A 96 5.84 16.14 -5.32
CA LEU A 96 6.35 17.51 -5.55
C LEU A 96 7.88 17.54 -5.65
N ASN A 97 8.62 16.88 -4.75
CA ASN A 97 10.09 16.88 -4.81
C ASN A 97 10.62 16.29 -6.14
N LEU A 98 9.94 15.29 -6.71
CA LEU A 98 10.28 14.75 -8.03
C LEU A 98 9.98 15.74 -9.16
N MET A 99 8.87 16.45 -9.08
CA MET A 99 8.41 17.36 -10.14
C MET A 99 9.17 18.70 -10.15
N LEU A 100 9.71 19.15 -9.01
CA LEU A 100 10.47 20.40 -8.91
C LEU A 100 11.70 20.43 -9.83
N TYR A 101 12.38 19.30 -9.98
CA TYR A 101 13.59 19.19 -10.80
C TYR A 101 13.30 18.72 -12.24
N ARG A 102 12.01 18.65 -12.63
CA ARG A 102 11.54 18.13 -13.91
C ARG A 102 10.50 19.08 -14.50
N PRO A 103 10.91 20.28 -14.94
CA PRO A 103 9.98 21.31 -15.39
C PRO A 103 9.30 20.97 -16.72
N THR A 104 9.92 20.18 -17.59
CA THR A 104 9.40 19.95 -18.94
C THR A 104 8.40 18.80 -19.02
N VAL A 105 7.54 18.83 -20.04
CA VAL A 105 6.56 17.76 -20.33
C VAL A 105 7.23 16.42 -20.55
N ALA A 106 8.33 16.38 -21.32
CA ALA A 106 9.06 15.15 -21.60
C ALA A 106 9.61 14.51 -20.32
N GLU A 107 10.26 15.31 -19.47
CA GLU A 107 10.80 14.86 -18.19
C GLU A 107 9.72 14.33 -17.24
N ARG A 108 8.58 15.04 -17.12
CA ARG A 108 7.47 14.57 -16.27
C ARG A 108 6.83 13.31 -16.82
N GLN A 109 6.75 13.16 -18.15
CA GLN A 109 6.23 11.95 -18.77
C GLN A 109 7.09 10.73 -18.45
N GLU A 110 8.42 10.87 -18.44
CA GLU A 110 9.34 9.79 -18.02
C GLU A 110 9.15 9.40 -16.57
N VAL A 111 9.01 10.39 -15.68
CA VAL A 111 8.73 10.15 -14.25
C VAL A 111 7.43 9.36 -14.11
N TYR A 112 6.34 9.83 -14.73
CA TYR A 112 5.04 9.15 -14.66
C TYR A 112 5.07 7.74 -15.26
N ALA A 113 5.75 7.55 -16.38
CA ALA A 113 5.91 6.23 -16.99
C ALA A 113 6.59 5.25 -16.04
N ALA A 114 7.68 5.66 -15.37
CA ALA A 114 8.37 4.83 -14.39
C ALA A 114 7.50 4.54 -13.15
N LEU A 115 6.90 5.58 -12.57
CA LEU A 115 6.09 5.46 -11.34
C LEU A 115 4.82 4.61 -11.54
N SER A 116 4.27 4.57 -12.75
CA SER A 116 3.05 3.79 -13.06
C SER A 116 3.22 2.29 -12.74
N TRP A 117 4.42 1.76 -12.91
CA TRP A 117 4.74 0.34 -12.66
C TRP A 117 5.41 0.09 -11.31
N GLU A 118 5.97 1.12 -10.70
CA GLU A 118 6.74 1.00 -9.46
C GLU A 118 5.91 0.43 -8.30
N GLY A 119 4.60 0.66 -8.29
CA GLY A 119 3.69 0.04 -7.32
C GLY A 119 3.82 -1.48 -7.25
N LEU A 120 4.08 -2.14 -8.39
CA LEU A 120 4.26 -3.60 -8.43
C LEU A 120 5.52 -4.06 -7.70
N PHE A 121 6.60 -3.26 -7.74
CA PHE A 121 7.81 -3.56 -7.00
C PHE A 121 7.56 -3.50 -5.49
N TRP A 122 6.86 -2.46 -5.02
CA TRP A 122 6.54 -2.36 -3.59
C TRP A 122 5.58 -3.47 -3.14
N LEU A 123 4.65 -3.91 -4.00
CA LEU A 123 3.86 -5.12 -3.74
C LEU A 123 4.72 -6.38 -3.67
N LEU A 124 5.77 -6.49 -4.50
CA LEU A 124 6.70 -7.61 -4.45
C LEU A 124 7.45 -7.65 -3.12
N VAL A 125 7.84 -6.50 -2.56
CA VAL A 125 8.44 -6.42 -1.21
C VAL A 125 7.46 -6.91 -0.14
N VAL A 126 6.18 -6.50 -0.20
CA VAL A 126 5.13 -7.01 0.71
C VAL A 126 4.93 -8.52 0.54
N ALA A 127 4.89 -9.00 -0.71
CA ALA A 127 4.74 -10.42 -1.03
C ALA A 127 5.93 -11.25 -0.52
N ALA A 128 7.15 -10.74 -0.62
CA ALA A 128 8.34 -11.37 -0.06
C ALA A 128 8.24 -11.52 1.46
N GLY A 129 7.75 -10.49 2.17
CA GLY A 129 7.46 -10.59 3.59
C GLY A 129 6.42 -11.67 3.90
N PHE A 130 5.36 -11.76 3.11
CA PHE A 130 4.38 -12.84 3.29
C PHE A 130 4.97 -14.23 3.01
N ALA A 131 5.80 -14.35 1.97
CA ALA A 131 6.49 -15.59 1.63
C ALA A 131 7.45 -16.05 2.75
N GLY A 132 8.15 -15.12 3.39
CA GLY A 132 8.99 -15.41 4.56
C GLY A 132 8.20 -15.99 5.74
N ALA A 133 7.05 -15.40 6.06
CA ALA A 133 6.15 -15.94 7.08
C ALA A 133 5.59 -17.32 6.70
N ALA A 134 5.28 -17.54 5.42
CA ALA A 134 4.84 -18.84 4.90
C ALA A 134 5.94 -19.90 4.95
N ALA A 135 7.20 -19.54 4.70
CA ALA A 135 8.35 -20.43 4.81
C ALA A 135 8.60 -20.83 6.28
N ALA A 136 8.58 -19.88 7.21
CA ALA A 136 8.69 -20.16 8.65
C ALA A 136 7.56 -21.08 9.13
N ARG A 137 6.31 -20.73 8.78
CA ARG A 137 5.21 -21.64 8.42
C ARG A 137 5.55 -23.12 8.26
N ALA A 138 5.99 -23.40 7.05
CA ALA A 138 6.22 -24.73 6.54
C ALA A 138 7.34 -25.45 7.34
N LEU A 139 8.36 -24.70 7.78
CA LEU A 139 9.48 -25.24 8.53
C LEU A 139 9.05 -25.88 9.85
N VAL A 140 8.16 -25.23 10.60
CA VAL A 140 7.65 -25.76 11.88
C VAL A 140 6.36 -26.57 11.75
N ARG A 141 5.86 -26.78 10.52
CA ARG A 141 4.62 -27.52 10.21
C ARG A 141 3.41 -27.06 11.05
N GLN A 142 3.33 -25.76 11.33
CA GLN A 142 2.27 -25.23 12.19
C GLN A 142 0.92 -25.19 11.46
N THR A 143 -0.10 -25.76 12.09
CA THR A 143 -1.50 -25.53 11.75
C THR A 143 -1.97 -24.23 12.43
N PRO A 144 -2.37 -23.20 11.67
CA PRO A 144 -2.77 -21.93 12.25
C PRO A 144 -4.04 -22.14 13.08
N PRO A 145 -4.15 -21.50 14.25
CA PRO A 145 -5.31 -21.66 15.11
C PRO A 145 -6.59 -21.20 14.38
N PRO A 146 -7.74 -21.85 14.62
CA PRO A 146 -9.00 -21.47 13.97
C PRO A 146 -9.39 -20.04 14.38
N ILE A 147 -9.91 -19.27 13.43
CA ILE A 147 -10.43 -17.94 13.70
C ILE A 147 -11.94 -18.06 14.03
N PRO A 148 -12.37 -17.66 15.23
CA PRO A 148 -13.80 -17.67 15.58
C PRO A 148 -14.60 -16.79 14.61
N GLY A 149 -15.71 -17.32 14.10
CA GLY A 149 -16.61 -16.62 13.15
C GLY A 149 -16.15 -16.64 11.70
N GLN A 150 -14.95 -17.13 11.41
CA GLN A 150 -14.58 -17.49 10.06
C GLN A 150 -15.24 -18.82 9.73
N LYS A 151 -16.41 -18.78 9.08
CA LYS A 151 -16.91 -19.96 8.35
C LYS A 151 -15.78 -20.41 7.44
N GLU A 152 -15.42 -21.70 7.46
CA GLU A 152 -14.57 -22.28 6.42
C GLU A 152 -15.07 -21.70 5.12
N ALA A 153 -14.19 -21.03 4.37
CA ALA A 153 -14.57 -20.46 3.10
C ALA A 153 -15.06 -21.65 2.28
N ARG A 154 -16.38 -21.91 2.26
CA ARG A 154 -17.02 -22.86 1.36
C ARG A 154 -16.39 -22.51 0.04
N ARG A 155 -15.57 -23.41 -0.49
CA ARG A 155 -14.74 -23.26 -1.67
C ARG A 155 -15.69 -22.87 -2.80
N ASN A 156 -16.01 -21.59 -2.89
CA ASN A 156 -17.15 -21.11 -3.63
C ASN A 156 -16.67 -21.10 -5.07
N LYS A 157 -17.26 -21.95 -5.92
CA LYS A 157 -16.87 -22.11 -7.32
C LYS A 157 -17.02 -20.82 -8.15
N GLY A 158 -17.52 -19.71 -7.59
CA GLY A 158 -17.45 -18.35 -8.15
C GLY A 158 -16.11 -17.60 -7.92
N SER A 159 -14.99 -18.32 -7.75
CA SER A 159 -13.74 -17.81 -7.17
C SER A 159 -13.04 -16.67 -7.93
N ILE A 160 -13.24 -16.57 -9.26
CA ILE A 160 -12.54 -15.56 -10.09
C ILE A 160 -13.39 -14.29 -10.25
N VAL A 161 -14.69 -14.45 -10.53
CA VAL A 161 -15.61 -13.31 -10.70
C VAL A 161 -15.66 -12.48 -9.41
N ASN A 162 -15.69 -13.13 -8.24
CA ASN A 162 -15.64 -12.44 -6.96
C ASN A 162 -14.30 -11.72 -6.75
N GLY A 163 -13.19 -12.32 -7.18
CA GLY A 163 -11.87 -11.69 -7.13
C GLY A 163 -11.79 -10.44 -7.99
N ILE A 164 -12.25 -10.53 -9.25
CA ILE A 164 -12.28 -9.41 -10.19
C ILE A 164 -13.23 -8.31 -9.68
N GLY A 165 -14.43 -8.68 -9.24
CA GLY A 165 -15.40 -7.73 -8.65
C GLY A 165 -14.82 -7.01 -7.44
N ALA A 166 -14.19 -7.74 -6.52
CA ALA A 166 -13.53 -7.16 -5.36
C ALA A 166 -12.37 -6.23 -5.76
N LEU A 167 -11.59 -6.58 -6.78
CA LEU A 167 -10.51 -5.74 -7.30
C LEU A 167 -11.06 -4.42 -7.85
N LEU A 168 -12.05 -4.48 -8.75
CA LEU A 168 -12.67 -3.31 -9.36
C LEU A 168 -13.28 -2.38 -8.31
N VAL A 169 -14.05 -2.94 -7.37
CA VAL A 169 -14.65 -2.17 -6.26
C VAL A 169 -13.56 -1.56 -5.38
N SER A 170 -12.48 -2.29 -5.10
CA SER A 170 -11.36 -1.76 -4.31
C SER A 170 -10.63 -0.61 -5.02
N VAL A 171 -10.45 -0.69 -6.34
CA VAL A 171 -9.88 0.41 -7.14
C VAL A 171 -10.79 1.64 -7.11
N VAL A 172 -12.10 1.46 -7.28
CA VAL A 172 -13.07 2.58 -7.24
C VAL A 172 -13.07 3.23 -5.84
N ILE A 173 -13.16 2.42 -4.78
CA ILE A 173 -13.11 2.93 -3.40
C ILE A 173 -11.78 3.64 -3.13
N GLY A 174 -10.66 3.08 -3.59
CA GLY A 174 -9.35 3.71 -3.44
C GLY A 174 -9.26 5.04 -4.18
N GLN A 175 -9.70 5.11 -5.44
CA GLN A 175 -9.73 6.37 -6.21
C GLN A 175 -10.59 7.44 -5.55
N VAL A 176 -11.82 7.08 -5.13
CA VAL A 176 -12.75 8.00 -4.47
C VAL A 176 -12.23 8.40 -3.09
N GLY A 177 -11.82 7.43 -2.28
CA GLY A 177 -11.35 7.65 -0.92
C GLY A 177 -10.08 8.49 -0.86
N ILE A 178 -9.08 8.20 -1.69
CA ILE A 178 -7.88 9.06 -1.84
C ILE A 178 -8.28 10.44 -2.36
N GLY A 179 -9.17 10.47 -3.36
CA GLY A 179 -9.70 11.72 -3.92
C GLY A 179 -10.45 12.58 -2.91
N LEU A 180 -11.02 12.01 -1.84
CA LEU A 180 -11.75 12.72 -0.78
C LEU A 180 -10.87 13.06 0.42
N LEU A 181 -9.95 12.17 0.82
CA LEU A 181 -9.22 12.24 2.08
C LEU A 181 -7.77 12.76 1.92
N ALA A 182 -7.15 12.56 0.75
CA ALA A 182 -5.83 13.10 0.42
C ALA A 182 -5.98 14.39 -0.41
N GLN A 183 -6.66 15.37 0.15
CA GLN A 183 -6.80 16.69 -0.46
C GLN A 183 -6.04 17.73 0.35
N ASP A 184 -5.19 18.46 -0.35
CA ASP A 184 -4.75 19.79 0.09
C ASP A 184 -5.65 20.84 -0.58
N VAL A 185 -5.10 21.95 -1.07
CA VAL A 185 -5.86 22.97 -1.78
C VAL A 185 -6.42 22.39 -3.09
N ARG A 186 -7.75 22.40 -3.23
CA ARG A 186 -8.43 22.07 -4.49
C ARG A 186 -8.80 23.36 -5.21
N LEU A 187 -8.37 23.49 -6.46
CA LEU A 187 -8.75 24.59 -7.33
C LEU A 187 -9.63 24.05 -8.46
N PHE A 188 -10.71 24.77 -8.75
CA PHE A 188 -11.54 24.48 -9.91
C PHE A 188 -10.82 24.91 -11.17
N ASP A 189 -10.92 24.08 -12.21
CA ASP A 189 -10.31 24.34 -13.50
C ASP A 189 -11.31 24.11 -14.63
N ALA A 190 -11.34 25.00 -15.61
CA ALA A 190 -12.32 24.94 -16.70
C ALA A 190 -12.04 23.81 -17.71
N GLN A 191 -10.79 23.37 -17.85
CA GLN A 191 -10.37 22.40 -18.85
C GLN A 191 -10.33 20.97 -18.31
N ILE A 192 -9.81 20.79 -17.10
CA ILE A 192 -9.62 19.47 -16.46
C ILE A 192 -10.50 19.28 -15.22
N GLY A 193 -11.40 20.23 -14.94
CA GLY A 193 -12.41 20.18 -13.89
C GLY A 193 -11.91 20.64 -12.53
N SER A 194 -10.82 20.03 -12.04
CA SER A 194 -10.15 20.47 -10.82
C SER A 194 -8.72 19.99 -10.75
N VAL A 195 -7.86 20.78 -10.11
CA VAL A 195 -6.53 20.37 -9.67
C VAL A 195 -6.44 20.33 -8.16
N VAL A 196 -5.53 19.53 -7.64
CA VAL A 196 -5.30 19.37 -6.21
C VAL A 196 -3.82 19.60 -5.91
N GLY A 197 -3.52 20.39 -4.88
CA GLY A 197 -2.17 20.57 -4.36
C GLY A 197 -1.62 19.29 -3.73
N GLN A 198 -0.29 19.22 -3.57
CA GLN A 198 0.40 18.10 -2.91
C GLN A 198 -0.14 17.88 -1.50
N PRO A 199 -0.84 16.76 -1.23
CA PRO A 199 -1.29 16.44 0.13
C PRO A 199 -0.10 16.18 1.05
N GLY A 200 -0.28 16.55 2.32
CA GLY A 200 0.72 16.29 3.35
C GLY A 200 0.89 14.79 3.62
N ALA A 201 2.09 14.37 4.04
CA ALA A 201 2.40 12.95 4.27
C ALA A 201 1.40 12.25 5.22
N GLY A 202 0.98 12.93 6.29
CA GLY A 202 -0.02 12.41 7.23
C GLY A 202 -1.42 12.21 6.59
N GLN A 203 -1.83 13.11 5.69
CA GLN A 203 -3.09 12.96 4.95
C GLN A 203 -3.01 11.79 3.97
N ILE A 204 -1.89 11.63 3.26
CA ILE A 204 -1.66 10.49 2.36
C ILE A 204 -1.74 9.17 3.14
N ALA A 205 -1.05 9.09 4.29
CA ALA A 205 -1.05 7.91 5.14
C ALA A 205 -2.46 7.56 5.61
N PHE A 206 -3.18 8.54 6.16
CA PHE A 206 -4.55 8.36 6.64
C PHE A 206 -5.51 7.98 5.50
N ALA A 207 -5.47 8.69 4.38
CA ALA A 207 -6.33 8.45 3.23
C ALA A 207 -6.13 7.04 2.66
N SER A 208 -4.88 6.63 2.49
CA SER A 208 -4.54 5.28 1.99
C SER A 208 -4.98 4.21 2.98
N PHE A 209 -4.69 4.38 4.27
CA PHE A 209 -5.14 3.45 5.30
C PHE A 209 -6.67 3.32 5.33
N ALA A 210 -7.38 4.45 5.44
CA ALA A 210 -8.84 4.47 5.59
C ALA A 210 -9.56 3.94 4.34
N SER A 211 -9.11 4.35 3.15
CA SER A 211 -9.71 3.91 1.88
C SER A 211 -9.59 2.40 1.72
N PHE A 212 -8.42 1.83 2.00
CA PHE A 212 -8.19 0.39 1.85
C PHE A 212 -8.75 -0.43 3.01
N ALA A 213 -8.97 0.16 4.19
CA ALA A 213 -9.79 -0.45 5.23
C ALA A 213 -11.24 -0.61 4.78
N VAL A 214 -11.85 0.44 4.22
CA VAL A 214 -13.21 0.36 3.68
C VAL A 214 -13.28 -0.64 2.51
N ALA A 215 -12.31 -0.58 1.58
CA ALA A 215 -12.25 -1.49 0.45
C ALA A 215 -12.15 -2.95 0.89
N ALA A 216 -11.27 -3.28 1.83
CA ALA A 216 -11.13 -4.65 2.31
C ALA A 216 -12.32 -5.14 3.14
N PHE A 217 -12.95 -4.26 3.91
CA PHE A 217 -14.19 -4.56 4.61
C PHE A 217 -15.29 -4.96 3.62
N ILE A 218 -15.51 -4.14 2.57
CA ILE A 218 -16.50 -4.40 1.52
C ILE A 218 -16.14 -5.66 0.72
N ALA A 219 -14.88 -5.80 0.30
CA ALA A 219 -14.39 -6.97 -0.42
C ALA A 219 -14.65 -8.27 0.35
N LYS A 220 -14.34 -8.28 1.66
CA LYS A 220 -14.63 -9.42 2.53
C LYS A 220 -16.13 -9.65 2.69
N ARG A 221 -16.92 -8.58 2.89
CA ARG A 221 -18.35 -8.69 3.18
C ARG A 221 -19.17 -9.19 2.00
N PHE A 222 -18.91 -8.67 0.80
CA PHE A 222 -19.75 -8.91 -0.38
C PHE A 222 -19.16 -9.95 -1.34
N PHE A 223 -17.84 -10.04 -1.42
CA PHE A 223 -17.16 -10.95 -2.36
C PHE A 223 -16.49 -12.14 -1.65
N ASN A 224 -16.42 -12.13 -0.31
CA ASN A 224 -15.74 -13.12 0.52
C ASN A 224 -14.27 -13.35 0.11
N THR A 225 -13.58 -12.30 -0.30
CA THR A 225 -12.17 -12.36 -0.72
C THR A 225 -11.21 -12.08 0.43
N HIS A 226 -9.95 -12.48 0.25
CA HIS A 226 -8.86 -12.18 1.17
C HIS A 226 -8.42 -10.71 1.03
N PHE A 227 -7.82 -10.14 2.09
CA PHE A 227 -7.30 -8.76 2.07
C PHE A 227 -6.24 -8.51 0.98
N GLY A 228 -5.62 -9.57 0.47
CA GLY A 228 -4.64 -9.50 -0.62
C GLY A 228 -5.20 -8.87 -1.90
N VAL A 229 -6.49 -9.02 -2.20
CA VAL A 229 -7.11 -8.40 -3.39
C VAL A 229 -7.15 -6.87 -3.28
N PRO A 230 -7.70 -6.28 -2.19
CA PRO A 230 -7.54 -4.85 -1.91
C PRO A 230 -6.10 -4.37 -1.88
N VAL A 231 -5.15 -5.17 -1.35
CA VAL A 231 -3.73 -4.81 -1.37
C VAL A 231 -3.22 -4.64 -2.80
N VAL A 232 -3.50 -5.59 -3.69
CA VAL A 232 -3.13 -5.48 -5.12
C VAL A 232 -3.80 -4.28 -5.78
N ALA A 233 -5.04 -3.95 -5.40
CA ALA A 233 -5.74 -2.78 -5.92
C ALA A 233 -4.98 -1.46 -5.66
N SER A 234 -4.16 -1.37 -4.60
CA SER A 234 -3.41 -0.16 -4.27
C SER A 234 -2.46 0.31 -5.39
N SER A 235 -1.73 -0.61 -6.01
CA SER A 235 -0.89 -0.27 -7.16
C SER A 235 -1.72 0.07 -8.41
N VAL A 236 -2.87 -0.59 -8.58
CA VAL A 236 -3.78 -0.31 -9.69
C VAL A 236 -4.38 1.10 -9.56
N VAL A 237 -4.65 1.59 -8.34
CA VAL A 237 -5.11 2.97 -8.11
C VAL A 237 -4.07 3.97 -8.62
N VAL A 238 -2.79 3.77 -8.29
CA VAL A 238 -1.72 4.67 -8.76
C VAL A 238 -1.56 4.58 -10.27
N TYR A 239 -1.53 3.37 -10.83
CA TYR A 239 -1.44 3.14 -12.27
C TYR A 239 -2.57 3.85 -13.02
N VAL A 240 -3.82 3.64 -12.60
CA VAL A 240 -5.01 4.27 -13.22
C VAL A 240 -4.97 5.79 -13.08
N GLY A 241 -4.57 6.30 -11.91
CA GLY A 241 -4.42 7.74 -11.68
C GLY A 241 -3.42 8.36 -12.65
N ILE A 242 -2.25 7.74 -12.78
CA ILE A 242 -1.20 8.22 -13.68
C ILE A 242 -1.64 8.11 -15.14
N VAL A 243 -2.01 6.91 -15.60
CA VAL A 243 -2.25 6.64 -17.03
C VAL A 243 -3.47 7.38 -17.58
N LEU A 244 -4.54 7.50 -16.80
CA LEU A 244 -5.77 8.16 -17.27
C LEU A 244 -5.75 9.68 -17.08
N PHE A 245 -4.88 10.21 -16.21
CA PHE A 245 -4.87 11.63 -15.87
C PHE A 245 -3.48 12.25 -16.00
N ALA A 246 -2.51 11.84 -15.17
CA ALA A 246 -1.22 12.54 -15.07
C ALA A 246 -0.35 12.45 -16.34
N SER A 247 -0.35 11.32 -17.03
CA SER A 247 0.50 11.08 -18.22
C SER A 247 -0.26 11.20 -19.54
N LYS A 248 -1.53 11.62 -19.51
CA LYS A 248 -2.31 11.87 -20.73
C LYS A 248 -1.75 13.13 -21.40
N PRO A 249 -1.33 13.09 -22.68
CA PRO A 249 -0.57 14.18 -23.31
C PRO A 249 -1.21 15.57 -23.16
N ASP A 250 -2.51 15.70 -23.48
CA ASP A 250 -3.22 16.98 -23.40
C ASP A 250 -3.31 17.53 -21.97
N ILE A 251 -3.50 16.63 -20.98
CA ILE A 251 -3.57 17.01 -19.57
C ILE A 251 -2.19 17.39 -19.06
N LEU A 252 -1.16 16.60 -19.38
CA LEU A 252 0.20 16.86 -18.91
C LEU A 252 0.75 18.18 -19.47
N GLN A 253 0.56 18.42 -20.76
CA GLN A 253 0.95 19.68 -21.40
C GLN A 253 0.27 20.86 -20.69
N TYR A 254 -1.05 20.79 -20.54
CA TYR A 254 -1.82 21.82 -19.85
C TYR A 254 -1.36 22.06 -18.40
N MET A 255 -1.09 20.98 -17.65
CA MET A 255 -0.60 21.04 -16.28
C MET A 255 0.78 21.71 -16.19
N VAL A 256 1.68 21.44 -17.14
CA VAL A 256 3.01 22.06 -17.17
C VAL A 256 2.93 23.54 -17.50
N ASP A 257 2.07 23.92 -18.46
CA ASP A 257 1.97 25.29 -18.93
C ASP A 257 1.21 26.21 -17.96
N THR A 258 0.27 25.66 -17.18
CA THR A 258 -0.68 26.45 -16.38
C THR A 258 -0.39 26.41 -14.88
N TYR A 259 0.11 25.30 -14.36
CA TYR A 259 0.17 25.06 -12.91
C TYR A 259 1.59 24.85 -12.40
N ALA A 260 1.81 25.31 -11.16
CA ALA A 260 3.05 25.01 -10.45
C ALA A 260 3.22 23.48 -10.24
N PRO A 261 4.47 22.97 -10.12
CA PRO A 261 4.76 21.55 -9.92
C PRO A 261 4.09 20.90 -8.68
N ALA A 262 3.55 21.72 -7.78
CA ALA A 262 2.82 21.28 -6.59
C ALA A 262 1.38 20.85 -6.85
N PHE A 263 0.83 21.11 -8.05
CA PHE A 263 -0.53 20.73 -8.39
C PHE A 263 -0.58 19.50 -9.28
N PHE A 264 -1.61 18.69 -9.07
CA PHE A 264 -1.84 17.44 -9.76
C PHE A 264 -3.29 17.37 -10.25
N PRO A 265 -3.55 16.69 -11.39
CA PRO A 265 -4.90 16.59 -11.94
C PRO A 265 -5.85 15.78 -11.04
N ARG A 266 -5.31 14.88 -10.20
CA ARG A 266 -6.04 14.16 -9.15
C ARG A 266 -5.14 13.87 -7.96
N SER A 267 -5.73 13.77 -6.77
CA SER A 267 -5.02 13.39 -5.54
C SER A 267 -4.22 12.09 -5.68
N ALA A 268 -4.74 11.07 -6.36
CA ALA A 268 -4.02 9.81 -6.58
C ALA A 268 -2.71 9.98 -7.37
N CYS A 269 -2.60 11.04 -8.19
CA CYS A 269 -1.38 11.36 -8.93
C CYS A 269 -0.33 12.06 -8.06
N ALA A 270 -0.73 12.60 -6.90
CA ALA A 270 0.16 13.27 -5.95
C ALA A 270 0.73 12.30 -4.88
N VAL A 271 0.31 11.03 -4.92
CA VAL A 271 0.73 9.99 -3.97
C VAL A 271 1.79 9.12 -4.63
N LEU A 272 2.94 8.95 -3.97
CA LEU A 272 3.97 8.06 -4.48
C LEU A 272 3.51 6.58 -4.41
N PRO A 273 3.94 5.73 -5.37
CA PRO A 273 3.63 4.30 -5.35
C PRO A 273 3.98 3.62 -4.03
N LEU A 274 5.15 3.93 -3.45
CA LEU A 274 5.58 3.45 -2.13
C LEU A 274 4.57 3.83 -1.03
N GLN A 275 4.16 5.10 -1.00
CA GLN A 275 3.23 5.63 0.01
C GLN A 275 1.86 4.96 -0.09
N MET A 276 1.35 4.79 -1.32
CA MET A 276 0.08 4.10 -1.53
C MET A 276 0.16 2.67 -1.02
N VAL A 277 1.14 1.87 -1.46
CA VAL A 277 1.24 0.45 -1.09
C VAL A 277 1.48 0.29 0.42
N ALA A 278 2.42 1.03 0.99
CA ALA A 278 2.82 0.92 2.38
C ALA A 278 1.63 1.06 3.34
N TRP A 279 0.81 2.10 3.17
CA TRP A 279 -0.32 2.40 4.05
C TRP A 279 -1.60 1.64 3.68
N SER A 280 -1.76 1.22 2.43
CA SER A 280 -2.91 0.44 2.00
C SER A 280 -2.94 -0.96 2.61
N VAL A 281 -1.78 -1.58 2.85
CA VAL A 281 -1.70 -2.93 3.44
C VAL A 281 -2.23 -3.00 4.87
N PRO A 282 -1.74 -2.21 5.86
CA PRO A 282 -2.30 -2.21 7.20
C PRO A 282 -3.77 -1.80 7.20
N GLY A 283 -4.18 -0.87 6.32
CA GLY A 283 -5.58 -0.51 6.12
C GLY A 283 -6.42 -1.71 5.68
N ALA A 284 -6.00 -2.41 4.62
CA ALA A 284 -6.69 -3.59 4.11
C ALA A 284 -6.77 -4.72 5.16
N MET A 285 -5.70 -4.94 5.92
CA MET A 285 -5.72 -5.90 7.03
C MET A 285 -6.76 -5.50 8.09
N ALA A 286 -6.77 -4.23 8.52
CA ALA A 286 -7.73 -3.73 9.50
C ALA A 286 -9.18 -3.93 9.04
N GLY A 287 -9.50 -3.51 7.81
CA GLY A 287 -10.84 -3.66 7.23
C GLY A 287 -11.30 -5.10 7.10
N TYR A 288 -10.40 -5.99 6.66
CA TYR A 288 -10.67 -7.43 6.57
C TYR A 288 -11.00 -8.05 7.92
N TRP A 289 -10.22 -7.72 8.96
CA TRP A 289 -10.46 -8.22 10.32
C TRP A 289 -11.72 -7.64 10.95
N MET A 290 -12.03 -6.37 10.70
CA MET A 290 -13.30 -5.76 11.12
C MET A 290 -14.51 -6.52 10.53
N ALA A 291 -14.45 -6.89 9.26
CA ALA A 291 -15.52 -7.67 8.61
C ALA A 291 -15.69 -9.06 9.25
N ILE A 292 -14.59 -9.74 9.59
CA ILE A 292 -14.64 -11.04 10.29
C ILE A 292 -15.24 -10.88 11.69
N GLN A 293 -14.81 -9.87 12.45
CA GLN A 293 -15.34 -9.65 13.79
C GLN A 293 -16.83 -9.31 13.77
N MET A 294 -17.29 -8.51 12.82
CA MET A 294 -18.71 -8.19 12.68
C MET A 294 -19.56 -9.46 12.43
N GLU A 295 -19.09 -10.36 11.56
CA GLU A 295 -19.77 -11.61 11.26
C GLU A 295 -19.79 -12.55 12.47
N TYR A 296 -18.70 -12.61 13.26
CA TYR A 296 -18.65 -13.35 14.52
C TYR A 296 -19.71 -12.87 15.52
N HIS A 297 -19.78 -11.56 15.79
CA HIS A 297 -20.76 -10.99 16.71
C HIS A 297 -22.20 -11.20 16.24
N ARG A 298 -22.44 -11.23 14.91
CA ARG A 298 -23.75 -11.52 14.36
C ARG A 298 -24.19 -12.97 14.58
N GLN A 299 -23.25 -13.92 14.59
CA GLN A 299 -23.55 -15.35 14.80
C GLN A 299 -23.76 -15.73 16.26
N GLN A 300 -23.36 -14.87 17.20
CA GLN A 300 -23.58 -15.06 18.64
C GLN A 300 -24.90 -14.45 19.16
N LYS A 301 -25.60 -13.70 18.32
CA LYS A 301 -26.96 -13.18 18.58
C LYS A 301 -27.98 -14.10 17.92
#